data_AF-A0A1X6YFJ3-F1
#
_entry.id   AF-A0A1X6YFJ3-F1
#
_cell.length_a   1.000
_cell.length_b   1.000
_cell.length_c   1.000
_cell.angle_alpha   90.00
_cell.angle_beta   90.00
_cell.angle_gamma   90.00
#
_symmetry.space_group_name_H-M   'P 1'
#
loop_
_entity.id
_entity.type
_entity.pdbx_description
1 polymer ?
#
loop_
_entity_poly.entity_id
_entity_poly.type
_entity_poly.pdbx_seq_one_letter_code
_entity_poly.pdbx_strand_id
1 'polypeptide(L)'
;MPVLNLPSAERLHDFALSLHFDAWERLLRLIEDFEMDEQGDFKARADEWAAFTATANRELEMTTSYIAQASELAMKATLCEVSPYLLLLGHGDALKSGKTNIDFSDLRTIDAVDLPNAIKVFGTTPLPDRFIDSFNELRKLRNKSTHMGESFTSLDPKFLVEALTVQFCSLWPNRRFLHEWLRLSERGTNSYWKKDENWSRENHVFRFLPFLQRLLTKGQFKRLLNREKSTRRYLCLKCLYEAENDWSDWHLSEIQTCFLSESGDTLECEVCLQSYPVTRQKCLDGKCRGNVISGNHPEVDAGLCHTCRQDQEELAASAKKPPPQPDLKIV
;
A
#
# COMPACT_ATOMS: atom_id res chain seq x y z
N MET A 1 -17.86 15.41 36.15
CA MET A 1 -18.41 14.91 34.88
C MET A 1 -17.30 14.23 34.11
N PRO A 2 -17.33 12.91 33.95
CA PRO A 2 -16.43 12.25 33.00
C PRO A 2 -16.87 12.54 31.56
N VAL A 3 -15.89 12.80 30.69
CA VAL A 3 -16.09 12.74 29.24
C VAL A 3 -15.96 11.27 28.83
N LEU A 4 -16.97 10.75 28.14
CA LEU A 4 -17.02 9.37 27.67
C LEU A 4 -16.51 9.26 26.23
N ASN A 5 -16.15 8.04 25.81
CA ASN A 5 -15.78 7.73 24.42
C ASN A 5 -14.64 8.60 23.88
N LEU A 6 -13.60 8.80 24.71
CA LEU A 6 -12.38 9.48 24.27
C LEU A 6 -11.82 8.78 23.02
N PRO A 7 -11.37 9.56 22.01
CA PRO A 7 -10.74 8.97 20.84
C PRO A 7 -9.46 8.22 21.24
N SER A 8 -9.18 7.15 20.51
CA SER A 8 -7.90 6.45 20.58
C SER A 8 -7.04 6.89 19.41
N ALA A 9 -5.79 7.27 19.69
CA ALA A 9 -4.81 7.61 18.67
C ALA A 9 -4.61 6.47 17.66
N GLU A 10 -4.51 5.22 18.14
CA GLU A 10 -4.37 4.05 17.28
C GLU A 10 -5.57 3.88 16.34
N ARG A 11 -6.80 4.03 16.85
CA ARG A 11 -8.02 3.93 16.03
C ARG A 11 -8.09 5.03 14.98
N LEU A 12 -7.69 6.26 15.32
CA LEU A 12 -7.63 7.37 14.38
C LEU A 12 -6.55 7.14 13.31
N HIS A 13 -5.37 6.64 13.70
CA HIS A 13 -4.31 6.29 12.76
C HIS A 13 -4.70 5.17 11.81
N ASP A 14 -5.33 4.11 12.32
CA ASP A 14 -5.82 3.00 11.49
C ASP A 14 -6.85 3.48 10.48
N PHE A 15 -7.80 4.32 10.90
CA PHE A 15 -8.79 4.86 9.98
C PHE A 15 -8.17 5.82 8.95
N ALA A 16 -7.21 6.65 9.36
CA ALA A 16 -6.47 7.50 8.45
C ALA A 16 -5.68 6.70 7.40
N LEU A 17 -5.03 5.60 7.80
CA LEU A 17 -4.32 4.72 6.89
C LEU A 17 -5.28 3.97 5.95
N SER A 18 -6.46 3.54 6.41
CA SER A 18 -7.49 2.95 5.54
C SER A 18 -7.88 3.92 4.43
N LEU A 19 -8.19 5.18 4.77
CA LEU A 19 -8.52 6.19 3.76
C LEU A 19 -7.35 6.50 2.81
N HIS A 20 -6.11 6.43 3.33
CA HIS A 20 -4.90 6.57 2.52
C HIS A 20 -4.76 5.45 1.48
N PHE A 21 -4.96 4.19 1.87
CA PHE A 21 -4.89 3.07 0.94
C PHE A 21 -6.09 3.01 0.01
N ASP A 22 -7.30 3.39 0.46
CA ASP A 22 -8.46 3.55 -0.42
C ASP A 22 -8.19 4.57 -1.54
N ALA A 23 -7.49 5.66 -1.22
CA ALA A 23 -7.09 6.64 -2.22
C ALA A 23 -6.03 6.09 -3.21
N TRP A 24 -5.09 5.27 -2.75
CA TRP A 24 -4.18 4.56 -3.65
C TRP A 24 -4.94 3.60 -4.58
N GLU A 25 -5.82 2.78 -4.03
CA GLU A 25 -6.60 1.80 -4.79
C GLU A 25 -7.46 2.47 -5.86
N ARG A 26 -8.10 3.61 -5.54
CA ARG A 26 -8.84 4.40 -6.53
C ARG A 26 -7.96 4.85 -7.69
N LEU A 27 -6.76 5.35 -7.43
CA LEU A 27 -5.82 5.74 -8.49
C LEU A 27 -5.33 4.57 -9.32
N LEU A 28 -5.04 3.43 -8.67
CA LEU A 28 -4.55 2.25 -9.37
C LEU A 28 -5.64 1.58 -10.21
N ARG A 29 -6.90 1.60 -9.76
CA ARG A 29 -8.05 1.14 -10.55
C ARG A 29 -8.25 1.97 -11.81
N LEU A 30 -8.01 3.29 -11.78
CA LEU A 30 -8.05 4.09 -13.01
C LEU A 30 -7.02 3.62 -14.04
N ILE A 31 -5.85 3.17 -13.59
CA ILE A 31 -4.83 2.61 -14.48
C ILE A 31 -5.27 1.24 -14.98
N GLU A 32 -5.73 0.37 -14.08
CA GLU A 32 -6.27 -0.96 -14.42
C GLU A 32 -7.39 -0.85 -15.48
N ASP A 33 -8.38 0.02 -15.28
CA ASP A 33 -9.50 0.25 -16.19
C ASP A 33 -9.01 0.71 -17.57
N PHE A 34 -8.06 1.64 -17.62
CA PHE A 34 -7.47 2.11 -18.87
C PHE A 34 -6.70 1.01 -19.59
N GLU A 35 -5.87 0.24 -18.87
CA GLU A 35 -5.04 -0.81 -19.48
C GLU A 35 -5.87 -2.02 -19.94
N MET A 36 -7.00 -2.33 -19.27
CA MET A 36 -7.90 -3.44 -19.63
C MET A 36 -8.69 -3.19 -20.92
N ASP A 37 -9.26 -1.99 -21.08
CA ASP A 37 -10.09 -1.66 -22.25
C ASP A 37 -9.26 -1.54 -23.53
N GLU A 38 -8.04 -1.03 -23.38
CA GLU A 38 -7.24 -0.55 -24.50
C GLU A 38 -5.98 -1.41 -24.77
N GLN A 39 -5.75 -2.47 -23.99
CA GLN A 39 -4.63 -3.43 -24.10
C GLN A 39 -3.25 -2.77 -24.30
N GLY A 40 -2.81 -1.93 -23.35
CA GLY A 40 -1.48 -1.32 -23.42
C GLY A 40 -1.06 -0.51 -22.19
N ASP A 41 0.23 -0.19 -22.07
CA ASP A 41 0.82 0.58 -20.95
C ASP A 41 0.40 2.07 -21.02
N PHE A 42 -0.22 2.58 -19.94
CA PHE A 42 -0.67 3.98 -19.85
C PHE A 42 0.44 5.01 -20.12
N LYS A 43 1.71 4.66 -19.88
CA LYS A 43 2.85 5.53 -20.17
C LYS A 43 3.19 5.61 -21.65
N ALA A 44 2.97 4.54 -22.39
CA ALA A 44 3.20 4.51 -23.83
C ALA A 44 2.14 5.34 -24.58
N ARG A 45 0.97 5.53 -23.98
CA ARG A 45 -0.21 6.21 -24.56
C ARG A 45 -0.57 7.46 -23.76
N ALA A 46 0.41 8.34 -23.55
CA ALA A 46 0.27 9.47 -22.65
C ALA A 46 -0.88 10.44 -23.03
N ASP A 47 -1.12 10.66 -24.33
CA ASP A 47 -2.18 11.56 -24.79
C ASP A 47 -3.57 10.98 -24.54
N GLU A 48 -3.73 9.67 -24.75
CA GLU A 48 -4.99 8.96 -24.49
C GLU A 48 -5.25 8.81 -23.00
N TRP A 49 -4.20 8.55 -22.21
CA TRP A 49 -4.27 8.60 -20.75
C TRP A 49 -4.70 9.98 -20.24
N ALA A 50 -4.18 11.07 -20.84
CA ALA A 50 -4.61 12.42 -20.50
C ALA A 50 -6.09 12.67 -20.84
N ALA A 51 -6.55 12.19 -22.01
CA ALA A 51 -7.95 12.27 -22.39
C ALA A 51 -8.87 11.45 -21.46
N PHE A 52 -8.47 10.23 -21.12
CA PHE A 52 -9.19 9.35 -20.19
C PHE A 52 -9.29 9.98 -18.80
N THR A 53 -8.18 10.46 -18.24
CA THR A 53 -8.16 11.05 -16.90
C THR A 53 -8.96 12.35 -16.82
N ALA A 54 -9.10 13.09 -17.93
CA ALA A 54 -9.99 14.24 -18.01
C ALA A 54 -11.48 13.88 -17.88
N THR A 55 -11.88 12.64 -18.22
CA THR A 55 -13.24 12.16 -17.98
C THR A 55 -13.41 11.60 -16.56
N ALA A 56 -12.32 11.20 -15.91
CA ALA A 56 -12.29 10.64 -14.55
C ALA A 56 -12.28 11.70 -13.42
N ASN A 57 -12.60 12.97 -13.70
CA ASN A 57 -12.54 14.07 -12.73
C ASN A 57 -13.26 13.76 -11.41
N ARG A 58 -14.44 13.13 -11.45
CA ARG A 58 -15.19 12.73 -10.26
C ARG A 58 -14.39 11.79 -9.34
N GLU A 59 -13.69 10.82 -9.94
CA GLU A 59 -12.90 9.86 -9.16
C GLU A 59 -11.67 10.52 -8.55
N LEU A 60 -11.06 11.46 -9.27
CA LEU A 60 -9.92 12.24 -8.78
C LEU A 60 -10.34 13.23 -7.67
N GLU A 61 -11.54 13.80 -7.75
CA GLU A 61 -12.14 14.64 -6.69
C GLU A 61 -12.42 13.86 -5.42
N MET A 62 -13.01 12.66 -5.54
CA MET A 62 -13.19 11.77 -4.41
C MET A 62 -11.84 11.38 -3.82
N THR A 63 -10.88 10.97 -4.65
CA THR A 63 -9.52 10.64 -4.20
C THR A 63 -8.89 11.79 -3.41
N THR A 64 -9.00 13.03 -3.91
CA THR A 64 -8.52 14.23 -3.20
C THR A 64 -9.16 14.38 -1.82
N SER A 65 -10.46 14.12 -1.71
CA SER A 65 -11.20 14.18 -0.45
C SER A 65 -10.70 13.14 0.54
N TYR A 66 -10.45 11.91 0.09
CA TYR A 66 -9.89 10.83 0.92
C TYR A 66 -8.48 11.20 1.44
N ILE A 67 -7.61 11.74 0.57
CA ILE A 67 -6.26 12.14 0.98
C ILE A 67 -6.34 13.27 2.03
N ALA A 68 -7.16 14.29 1.80
CA ALA A 68 -7.33 15.39 2.76
C ALA A 68 -7.87 14.90 4.12
N GLN A 69 -8.87 14.00 4.10
CA GLN A 69 -9.46 13.43 5.30
C GLN A 69 -8.48 12.52 6.06
N ALA A 70 -7.69 11.70 5.35
CA ALA A 70 -6.64 10.88 5.92
C ALA A 70 -5.59 11.75 6.65
N SER A 71 -5.14 12.85 6.02
CA SER A 71 -4.21 13.79 6.65
C SER A 71 -4.78 14.40 7.93
N GLU A 72 -6.05 14.82 7.90
CA GLU A 72 -6.71 15.41 9.07
C GLU A 72 -6.78 14.42 10.23
N LEU A 73 -7.23 13.19 9.97
CA LEU A 73 -7.36 12.15 11.00
C LEU A 73 -6.01 11.74 11.56
N ALA A 74 -4.99 11.59 10.72
CA ALA A 74 -3.64 11.25 11.17
C ALA A 74 -3.03 12.35 12.06
N MET A 75 -3.21 13.63 11.68
CA MET A 75 -2.77 14.75 12.52
C MET A 75 -3.54 14.82 13.84
N LYS A 76 -4.85 14.55 13.83
CA LYS A 76 -5.65 14.41 15.05
C LYS A 76 -5.15 13.25 15.92
N ALA A 77 -4.77 12.13 15.30
CA ALA A 77 -4.18 10.99 15.99
C ALA A 77 -2.87 11.39 16.70
N THR A 78 -1.98 12.10 16.01
CA THR A 78 -0.73 12.62 16.61
C THR A 78 -0.96 13.50 17.84
N LEU A 79 -1.95 14.40 17.80
CA LEU A 79 -2.32 15.19 18.98
C LEU A 79 -2.93 14.32 20.08
N CYS A 80 -3.74 13.33 19.69
CA CYS A 80 -4.38 12.39 20.60
C CYS A 80 -3.37 11.50 21.36
N GLU A 81 -2.20 11.21 20.77
CA GLU A 81 -1.10 10.49 21.46
C GLU A 81 -0.55 11.30 22.65
N VAL A 82 -0.53 12.63 22.53
CA VAL A 82 -0.15 13.52 23.63
C VAL A 82 -1.30 13.65 24.62
N SER A 83 -2.48 14.01 24.15
CA SER A 83 -3.71 14.01 24.93
C SER A 83 -4.94 14.14 24.03
N PRO A 84 -5.99 13.32 24.19
CA PRO A 84 -7.23 13.45 23.44
C PRO A 84 -7.93 14.80 23.67
N TYR A 85 -7.67 15.49 24.79
CA TYR A 85 -8.26 16.79 25.10
C TYR A 85 -7.69 17.95 24.29
N LEU A 86 -6.50 17.81 23.69
CA LEU A 86 -5.93 18.81 22.77
C LEU A 86 -6.74 18.97 21.49
N LEU A 87 -7.61 18.00 21.19
CA LEU A 87 -8.51 18.07 20.07
C LEU A 87 -9.72 18.96 20.34
N LEU A 88 -9.98 19.43 21.55
CA LEU A 88 -11.21 20.17 21.89
C LEU A 88 -11.05 21.68 21.66
N LEU A 89 -12.08 22.32 21.10
CA LEU A 89 -12.20 23.79 20.99
C LEU A 89 -13.30 24.30 21.90
N GLY A 90 -13.04 25.39 22.64
CA GLY A 90 -14.03 26.26 23.30
C GLY A 90 -15.19 25.55 24.04
N HIS A 91 -15.04 25.28 25.33
CA HIS A 91 -15.87 24.27 26.03
C HIS A 91 -17.03 24.91 26.83
N GLY A 92 -17.24 26.22 26.67
CA GLY A 92 -18.06 27.02 27.56
C GLY A 92 -19.51 26.56 27.67
N ASP A 93 -20.14 26.16 26.58
CA ASP A 93 -21.58 25.87 26.58
C ASP A 93 -21.92 24.40 26.86
N ALA A 94 -21.05 23.46 26.44
CA ALA A 94 -21.22 22.04 26.76
C ALA A 94 -21.08 21.77 28.26
N LEU A 95 -20.15 22.47 28.94
CA LEU A 95 -19.90 22.33 30.38
C LEU A 95 -20.98 23.01 31.26
N LYS A 96 -21.77 23.94 30.70
CA LYS A 96 -22.89 24.60 31.40
C LYS A 96 -24.18 23.77 31.41
N SER A 97 -24.24 22.69 30.64
CA SER A 97 -25.50 21.98 30.33
C SER A 97 -26.09 21.13 31.47
N GLY A 98 -25.46 21.07 32.66
CA GLY A 98 -25.92 20.25 33.79
C GLY A 98 -25.93 18.74 33.53
N LYS A 99 -25.47 18.29 32.36
CA LYS A 99 -25.35 16.87 32.00
C LYS A 99 -24.30 16.19 32.88
N THR A 100 -24.57 15.00 33.40
CA THR A 100 -23.64 14.27 34.27
C THR A 100 -22.50 13.57 33.52
N ASN A 101 -22.73 13.20 32.25
CA ASN A 101 -21.76 12.62 31.32
C ASN A 101 -21.88 13.33 29.97
N ILE A 102 -20.74 13.61 29.31
CA ILE A 102 -20.70 14.19 27.97
C ILE A 102 -19.96 13.22 27.04
N ASP A 103 -20.54 12.92 25.88
CA ASP A 103 -19.85 12.16 24.84
C ASP A 103 -18.84 13.06 24.13
N PHE A 104 -17.63 12.55 23.87
CA PHE A 104 -16.61 13.33 23.17
C PHE A 104 -17.08 13.80 21.77
N SER A 105 -17.91 13.03 21.08
CA SER A 105 -18.45 13.37 19.76
C SER A 105 -19.41 14.57 19.77
N ASP A 106 -19.99 14.91 20.93
CA ASP A 106 -20.81 16.10 21.11
C ASP A 106 -19.98 17.39 21.25
N LEU A 107 -18.67 17.26 21.44
CA LEU A 107 -17.77 18.39 21.67
C LEU A 107 -17.19 18.90 20.36
N ARG A 108 -17.06 20.23 20.26
CA ARG A 108 -16.39 20.84 19.12
C ARG A 108 -14.91 20.46 19.14
N THR A 109 -14.39 20.01 18.01
CA THR A 109 -12.98 19.66 17.84
C THR A 109 -12.22 20.69 17.02
N ILE A 110 -10.89 20.64 17.11
CA ILE A 110 -9.94 21.47 16.39
C ILE A 110 -10.20 21.39 14.88
N ASP A 111 -10.26 22.58 14.27
CA ASP A 111 -10.46 22.73 12.85
C ASP A 111 -9.19 22.32 12.11
N ALA A 112 -9.36 21.71 10.94
CA ALA A 112 -8.23 21.13 10.20
C ALA A 112 -7.12 22.15 9.87
N VAL A 113 -7.45 23.46 9.80
CA VAL A 113 -6.50 24.55 9.47
C VAL A 113 -5.51 24.80 10.60
N ASP A 114 -5.91 24.51 11.82
CA ASP A 114 -5.10 24.74 13.01
C ASP A 114 -4.23 23.53 13.36
N LEU A 115 -4.51 22.35 12.78
CA LEU A 115 -3.80 21.11 13.07
C LEU A 115 -2.28 21.19 12.87
N PRO A 116 -1.74 21.74 11.76
CA PRO A 116 -0.29 21.81 11.58
C PRO A 116 0.39 22.64 12.67
N ASN A 117 -0.22 23.77 13.05
CA ASN A 117 0.32 24.64 14.10
C ASN A 117 0.18 24.00 15.48
N ALA A 118 -0.94 23.33 15.77
CA ALA A 118 -1.12 22.59 17.01
C ALA A 118 -0.06 21.48 17.15
N ILE A 119 0.23 20.72 16.10
CA ILE A 119 1.30 19.70 16.12
C ILE A 119 2.67 20.35 16.29
N LYS A 120 2.94 21.49 15.66
CA LYS A 120 4.20 22.22 15.86
C LYS A 120 4.42 22.62 17.33
N VAL A 121 3.35 22.96 18.05
CA VAL A 121 3.41 23.40 19.45
C VAL A 121 3.42 22.23 20.44
N PHE A 122 2.58 21.22 20.22
CA PHE A 122 2.34 20.14 21.19
C PHE A 122 2.91 18.79 20.78
N GLY A 123 3.19 18.57 19.50
CA GLY A 123 3.68 17.30 18.97
C GLY A 123 5.16 17.07 19.25
N THR A 124 5.58 15.81 19.13
CA THR A 124 6.98 15.39 19.36
C THR A 124 7.89 15.73 18.18
N THR A 125 7.35 15.71 16.97
CA THR A 125 8.08 16.01 15.73
C THR A 125 7.26 16.98 14.87
N PRO A 126 7.84 18.12 14.45
CA PRO A 126 7.14 19.03 13.56
C PRO A 126 6.95 18.39 12.18
N LEU A 127 5.82 18.72 11.55
CA LEU A 127 5.52 18.25 10.20
C LEU A 127 6.42 18.98 9.17
N PRO A 128 6.92 18.29 8.14
CA PRO A 128 7.69 18.93 7.07
C PRO A 128 6.87 19.95 6.29
N ASP A 129 7.48 21.08 5.90
CA ASP A 129 6.80 22.15 5.11
C ASP A 129 6.16 21.60 3.84
N ARG A 130 6.87 20.70 3.15
CA ARG A 130 6.37 20.03 1.94
C ARG A 130 5.03 19.31 2.16
N PHE A 131 4.85 18.68 3.33
CA PHE A 131 3.59 18.03 3.67
C PHE A 131 2.50 19.07 3.96
N ILE A 132 2.83 20.12 4.72
CA ILE A 132 1.89 21.19 5.07
C ILE A 132 1.37 21.87 3.79
N ASP A 133 2.26 22.19 2.85
CA ASP A 133 1.91 22.78 1.56
C ASP A 133 0.97 21.86 0.78
N SER A 134 1.34 20.58 0.64
CA SER A 134 0.50 19.58 -0.04
C SER A 134 -0.88 19.43 0.61
N PHE A 135 -0.94 19.41 1.95
CA PHE A 135 -2.18 19.30 2.71
C PHE A 135 -3.09 20.52 2.51
N ASN A 136 -2.51 21.72 2.53
CA ASN A 136 -3.25 22.96 2.31
C ASN A 136 -3.84 23.03 0.89
N GLU A 137 -3.06 22.64 -0.13
CA GLU A 137 -3.56 22.58 -1.50
C GLU A 137 -4.68 21.55 -1.66
N LEU A 138 -4.51 20.31 -1.16
CA LEU A 138 -5.57 19.30 -1.18
C LEU A 138 -6.85 19.77 -0.48
N ARG A 139 -6.72 20.53 0.61
CA ARG A 139 -7.90 21.08 1.31
C ARG A 139 -8.59 22.19 0.54
N LYS A 140 -7.84 23.09 -0.09
CA LYS A 140 -8.42 24.10 -0.99
C LYS A 140 -9.18 23.42 -2.12
N LEU A 141 -8.57 22.40 -2.74
CA LEU A 141 -9.18 21.59 -3.80
C LEU A 141 -10.47 20.92 -3.30
N ARG A 142 -10.41 20.16 -2.20
CA ARG A 142 -11.61 19.52 -1.59
C ARG A 142 -12.71 20.54 -1.32
N ASN A 143 -12.39 21.66 -0.67
CA ASN A 143 -13.37 22.68 -0.32
C ASN A 143 -14.01 23.31 -1.58
N LYS A 144 -13.23 23.49 -2.66
CA LYS A 144 -13.75 23.96 -3.94
C LYS A 144 -14.80 22.99 -4.51
N SER A 145 -14.49 21.69 -4.58
CA SER A 145 -15.43 20.68 -5.07
C SER A 145 -16.66 20.56 -4.17
N THR A 146 -16.47 20.50 -2.84
CA THR A 146 -17.56 20.29 -1.88
C THR A 146 -18.50 21.50 -1.77
N HIS A 147 -17.97 22.72 -1.77
CA HIS A 147 -18.78 23.92 -1.50
C HIS A 147 -19.22 24.68 -2.75
N MET A 148 -18.47 24.60 -3.85
CA MET A 148 -18.80 25.34 -5.08
C MET A 148 -19.41 24.45 -6.15
N GLY A 149 -19.36 23.11 -6.00
CA GLY A 149 -19.80 22.18 -7.04
C GLY A 149 -19.03 22.33 -8.35
N GLU A 150 -17.91 23.06 -8.33
CA GLU A 150 -17.05 23.27 -9.48
C GLU A 150 -16.19 22.04 -9.66
N SER A 151 -16.32 21.38 -10.82
CA SER A 151 -15.39 20.32 -11.20
C SER A 151 -14.01 20.91 -11.50
N PHE A 152 -12.96 20.16 -11.20
CA PHE A 152 -11.63 20.57 -11.64
C PHE A 152 -11.56 20.57 -13.17
N THR A 153 -10.96 21.59 -13.76
CA THR A 153 -10.82 21.69 -15.22
C THR A 153 -9.93 20.56 -15.77
N SER A 154 -8.97 20.09 -14.97
CA SER A 154 -8.31 18.78 -15.07
C SER A 154 -7.40 18.59 -13.86
N LEU A 155 -7.64 17.57 -13.03
CA LEU A 155 -6.71 17.23 -11.94
C LEU A 155 -5.69 16.20 -12.44
N ASP A 156 -4.38 16.48 -12.32
CA ASP A 156 -3.35 15.53 -12.76
C ASP A 156 -3.17 14.39 -11.73
N PRO A 157 -3.36 13.11 -12.10
CA PRO A 157 -3.11 11.98 -11.19
C PRO A 157 -1.69 11.98 -10.60
N LYS A 158 -0.68 12.51 -11.31
CA LYS A 158 0.70 12.60 -10.79
C LYS A 158 0.79 13.46 -9.54
N PHE A 159 -0.02 14.52 -9.45
CA PHE A 159 -0.11 15.36 -8.25
C PHE A 159 -0.60 14.52 -7.05
N LEU A 160 -1.63 13.70 -7.26
CA LEU A 160 -2.19 12.85 -6.19
C LEU A 160 -1.23 11.75 -5.75
N VAL A 161 -0.52 11.12 -6.68
CA VAL A 161 0.55 10.13 -6.37
C VAL A 161 1.65 10.75 -5.51
N GLU A 162 2.07 11.97 -5.85
CA GLU A 162 3.09 12.67 -5.06
C GLU A 162 2.54 13.05 -3.68
N ALA A 163 1.31 13.56 -3.60
CA ALA A 163 0.67 13.93 -2.36
C ALA A 163 0.51 12.73 -1.41
N LEU A 164 0.04 11.58 -1.91
CA LEU A 164 -0.02 10.32 -1.16
C LEU A 164 1.37 9.89 -0.68
N THR A 165 2.37 9.95 -1.56
CA THR A 165 3.75 9.59 -1.18
C THR A 165 4.27 10.46 -0.05
N VAL A 166 4.11 11.79 -0.16
CA VAL A 166 4.54 12.74 0.88
C VAL A 166 3.75 12.54 2.17
N GLN A 167 2.45 12.32 2.06
CA GLN A 167 1.57 12.05 3.20
C GLN A 167 2.06 10.84 3.99
N PHE A 168 2.31 9.70 3.32
CA PHE A 168 2.70 8.48 4.02
C PHE A 168 4.04 8.66 4.75
N CYS A 169 5.05 9.18 4.04
CA CYS A 169 6.39 9.36 4.60
C CYS A 169 6.43 10.41 5.72
N SER A 170 5.53 11.39 5.72
CA SER A 170 5.54 12.47 6.72
C SER A 170 4.74 12.11 7.97
N LEU A 171 3.62 11.41 7.81
CA LEU A 171 2.71 11.07 8.91
C LEU A 171 3.04 9.72 9.56
N TRP A 172 3.67 8.81 8.82
CA TRP A 172 4.00 7.47 9.28
C TRP A 172 5.45 7.07 8.95
N PRO A 173 6.47 7.87 9.33
CA PRO A 173 7.87 7.65 8.93
C PRO A 173 8.45 6.30 9.41
N ASN A 174 7.90 5.73 10.48
CA ASN A 174 8.35 4.46 11.06
C ASN A 174 7.55 3.24 10.58
N ARG A 175 6.55 3.43 9.69
CA ARG A 175 5.72 2.33 9.18
C ARG A 175 6.21 1.85 7.83
N ARG A 176 5.94 0.58 7.51
CA ARG A 176 6.32 -0.06 6.25
C ARG A 176 5.12 -0.07 5.30
N PHE A 177 5.23 0.62 4.17
CA PHE A 177 4.09 0.90 3.28
C PHE A 177 3.30 -0.34 2.86
N LEU A 178 3.95 -1.34 2.25
CA LEU A 178 3.26 -2.55 1.77
C LEU A 178 2.74 -3.42 2.93
N HIS A 179 3.45 -3.45 4.05
CA HIS A 179 3.00 -4.16 5.24
C HIS A 179 1.75 -3.54 5.86
N GLU A 180 1.67 -2.21 5.95
CA GLU A 180 0.47 -1.52 6.43
C GLU A 180 -0.72 -1.74 5.50
N TRP A 181 -0.48 -1.76 4.19
CA TRP A 181 -1.52 -2.10 3.21
C TRP A 181 -2.04 -3.52 3.44
N LEU A 182 -1.15 -4.49 3.62
CA LEU A 182 -1.51 -5.88 3.95
C LEU A 182 -2.34 -5.96 5.24
N ARG A 183 -1.86 -5.30 6.31
CA ARG A 183 -2.51 -5.31 7.64
C ARG A 183 -3.93 -4.76 7.58
N LEU A 184 -4.16 -3.71 6.79
CA LEU A 184 -5.47 -3.09 6.66
C LEU A 184 -6.36 -3.77 5.62
N SER A 185 -5.80 -4.49 4.66
CA SER A 185 -6.57 -5.30 3.71
C SER A 185 -7.38 -6.39 4.40
N GLU A 186 -6.94 -6.88 5.56
CA GLU A 186 -7.68 -7.84 6.38
C GLU A 186 -9.00 -7.28 6.95
N ARG A 187 -9.19 -5.96 6.90
CA ARG A 187 -10.36 -5.27 7.42
C ARG A 187 -11.30 -4.90 6.28
N GLY A 188 -12.56 -5.31 6.39
CA GLY A 188 -13.59 -4.99 5.39
C GLY A 188 -14.44 -6.20 5.03
N THR A 189 -15.39 -5.98 4.14
CA THR A 189 -16.33 -7.01 3.68
C THR A 189 -15.63 -8.15 2.97
N ASN A 190 -14.45 -7.92 2.38
CA ASN A 190 -13.70 -8.97 1.68
C ASN A 190 -13.19 -10.08 2.61
N SER A 191 -12.98 -9.78 3.89
CA SER A 191 -12.62 -10.81 4.88
C SER A 191 -13.72 -11.86 5.09
N TYR A 192 -14.97 -11.54 4.73
CA TYR A 192 -16.06 -12.52 4.70
C TYR A 192 -15.79 -13.65 3.71
N TRP A 193 -15.25 -13.32 2.53
CA TRP A 193 -14.96 -14.27 1.44
C TRP A 193 -13.71 -15.11 1.68
N LYS A 194 -12.96 -14.86 2.76
CA LYS A 194 -11.84 -15.71 3.19
C LYS A 194 -12.26 -17.16 3.44
N LYS A 195 -13.53 -17.39 3.81
CA LYS A 195 -14.06 -18.73 4.09
C LYS A 195 -14.08 -19.66 2.88
N ASP A 196 -14.18 -19.09 1.69
CA ASP A 196 -14.31 -19.84 0.44
C ASP A 196 -12.99 -19.91 -0.33
N GLU A 197 -11.86 -19.55 0.31
CA GLU A 197 -10.50 -19.48 -0.27
C GLU A 197 -10.36 -18.58 -1.52
N ASN A 198 -11.44 -17.92 -1.93
CA ASN A 198 -11.51 -17.03 -3.09
C ASN A 198 -10.85 -15.67 -2.87
N TRP A 199 -10.40 -15.37 -1.65
CA TRP A 199 -9.79 -14.09 -1.31
C TRP A 199 -8.78 -14.22 -0.16
N SER A 200 -7.61 -13.60 -0.34
CA SER A 200 -6.65 -13.34 0.71
C SER A 200 -6.13 -11.90 0.66
N ARG A 201 -5.64 -11.41 1.79
CA ARG A 201 -5.09 -10.05 1.90
C ARG A 201 -3.80 -9.92 1.08
N GLU A 202 -3.03 -10.99 0.93
CA GLU A 202 -1.82 -11.04 0.10
C GLU A 202 -2.21 -10.89 -1.38
N ASN A 203 -3.25 -11.61 -1.85
CA ASN A 203 -3.77 -11.47 -3.20
C ASN A 203 -4.25 -10.04 -3.48
N HIS A 204 -4.91 -9.41 -2.50
CA HIS A 204 -5.37 -8.02 -2.62
C HIS A 204 -4.21 -7.05 -2.89
N VAL A 205 -3.13 -7.15 -2.12
CA VAL A 205 -1.92 -6.33 -2.35
C VAL A 205 -1.27 -6.68 -3.69
N PHE A 206 -1.22 -7.96 -4.06
CA PHE A 206 -0.59 -8.43 -5.29
C PHE A 206 -1.30 -7.95 -6.55
N ARG A 207 -2.62 -7.84 -6.54
CA ARG A 207 -3.39 -7.25 -7.64
C ARG A 207 -2.94 -5.83 -7.97
N PHE A 208 -2.70 -5.00 -6.96
CA PHE A 208 -2.33 -3.60 -7.14
C PHE A 208 -0.83 -3.36 -7.35
N LEU A 209 0.00 -4.30 -6.95
CA LEU A 209 1.44 -4.16 -6.94
C LEU A 209 2.06 -3.89 -8.33
N PRO A 210 1.66 -4.56 -9.43
CA PRO A 210 2.17 -4.25 -10.78
C PRO A 210 1.92 -2.79 -11.19
N PHE A 211 0.69 -2.30 -10.97
CA PHE A 211 0.29 -0.93 -11.29
C PHE A 211 1.03 0.09 -10.43
N LEU A 212 1.15 -0.16 -9.12
CA LEU A 212 1.92 0.68 -8.20
C LEU A 212 3.37 0.79 -8.66
N GLN A 213 4.00 -0.34 -8.97
CA GLN A 213 5.39 -0.36 -9.43
C GLN A 213 5.58 0.40 -10.73
N ARG A 214 4.65 0.31 -11.70
CA ARG A 214 4.72 1.11 -12.92
C ARG A 214 4.52 2.59 -12.60
N LEU A 215 3.50 2.94 -11.82
CA LEU A 215 3.11 4.31 -11.49
C LEU A 215 4.23 5.12 -10.81
N LEU A 216 4.88 4.55 -9.79
CA LEU A 216 5.85 5.28 -8.98
C LEU A 216 7.11 5.66 -9.77
N THR A 217 7.59 6.89 -9.59
CA THR A 217 8.95 7.28 -10.01
C THR A 217 10.00 6.58 -9.15
N LYS A 218 11.28 6.59 -9.57
CA LYS A 218 12.38 6.03 -8.76
C LYS A 218 12.47 6.70 -7.37
N GLY A 219 12.30 8.01 -7.33
CA GLY A 219 12.33 8.77 -6.07
C GLY A 219 11.16 8.46 -5.15
N GLN A 220 9.94 8.34 -5.67
CA GLN A 220 8.76 7.96 -4.88
C GLN A 220 8.89 6.54 -4.34
N PHE A 221 9.32 5.59 -5.19
CA PHE A 221 9.57 4.21 -4.78
C PHE A 221 10.59 4.13 -3.63
N LYS A 222 11.71 4.87 -3.75
CA LYS A 222 12.72 4.95 -2.69
C LYS A 222 12.17 5.53 -1.40
N ARG A 223 11.33 6.57 -1.45
CA ARG A 223 10.72 7.15 -0.24
C ARG A 223 9.74 6.20 0.44
N LEU A 224 8.90 5.50 -0.32
CA LEU A 224 7.88 4.59 0.25
C LEU A 224 8.48 3.28 0.78
N LEU A 225 9.42 2.69 0.04
CA LEU A 225 9.94 1.35 0.34
C LEU A 225 11.36 1.36 0.91
N ASN A 226 12.03 2.51 0.95
CA ASN A 226 13.44 2.62 1.34
C ASN A 226 14.37 1.69 0.53
N ARG A 227 14.03 1.42 -0.73
CA ARG A 227 14.80 0.59 -1.67
C ARG A 227 14.95 1.31 -3.00
N GLU A 228 16.04 1.04 -3.72
CA GLU A 228 16.17 1.53 -5.10
C GLU A 228 15.24 0.73 -6.02
N LYS A 229 14.49 1.43 -6.87
CA LYS A 229 13.55 0.80 -7.82
C LYS A 229 14.24 -0.14 -8.82
N SER A 230 15.52 0.11 -9.10
CA SER A 230 16.34 -0.72 -9.99
C SER A 230 16.90 -1.98 -9.31
N THR A 231 16.80 -2.09 -7.99
CA THR A 231 17.29 -3.28 -7.28
C THR A 231 16.48 -4.49 -7.72
N ARG A 232 17.18 -5.59 -8.00
CA ARG A 232 16.54 -6.85 -8.36
C ARG A 232 15.67 -7.34 -7.20
N ARG A 233 14.44 -7.71 -7.53
CA ARG A 233 13.46 -8.24 -6.59
C ARG A 233 13.28 -9.73 -6.78
N TYR A 234 12.77 -10.36 -5.74
CA TYR A 234 12.55 -11.79 -5.63
C TYR A 234 11.14 -12.07 -5.11
N LEU A 235 10.63 -13.26 -5.35
CA LEU A 235 9.35 -13.72 -4.81
C LEU A 235 9.48 -13.97 -3.30
N CYS A 236 8.49 -13.51 -2.54
CA CYS A 236 8.24 -14.04 -1.20
C CYS A 236 7.41 -15.31 -1.34
N LEU A 237 8.02 -16.48 -1.14
CA LEU A 237 7.33 -17.75 -1.34
C LEU A 237 6.17 -17.96 -0.35
N LYS A 238 6.28 -17.43 0.87
CA LYS A 238 5.19 -17.43 1.83
C LYS A 238 4.01 -16.56 1.37
N CYS A 239 4.25 -15.29 1.05
CA CYS A 239 3.17 -14.42 0.59
C CYS A 239 2.56 -14.92 -0.73
N LEU A 240 3.38 -15.55 -1.59
CA LEU A 240 2.90 -16.20 -2.80
C LEU A 240 1.94 -17.33 -2.50
N TYR A 241 2.31 -18.24 -1.59
CA TYR A 241 1.46 -19.34 -1.15
C TYR A 241 0.13 -18.83 -0.56
N GLU A 242 0.17 -17.81 0.29
CA GLU A 242 -1.03 -17.21 0.89
C GLU A 242 -1.89 -16.41 -0.12
N ALA A 243 -1.27 -15.89 -1.19
CA ALA A 243 -1.97 -15.13 -2.23
C ALA A 243 -2.68 -16.02 -3.26
N GLU A 244 -2.12 -17.18 -3.55
CA GLU A 244 -2.54 -18.01 -4.66
C GLU A 244 -3.92 -18.65 -4.41
N ASN A 245 -4.80 -18.51 -5.39
CA ASN A 245 -6.12 -19.10 -5.46
C ASN A 245 -6.54 -19.21 -6.94
N ASP A 246 -7.66 -19.88 -7.21
CA ASP A 246 -8.17 -20.13 -8.57
C ASP A 246 -8.42 -18.87 -9.41
N TRP A 247 -8.47 -17.68 -8.79
CA TRP A 247 -8.74 -16.38 -9.43
C TRP A 247 -7.50 -15.49 -9.52
N SER A 248 -6.31 -16.01 -9.20
CA SER A 248 -5.07 -15.23 -9.28
C SER A 248 -4.67 -15.01 -10.74
N ASP A 249 -4.63 -13.75 -11.17
CA ASP A 249 -4.39 -13.32 -12.55
C ASP A 249 -3.04 -12.57 -12.74
N TRP A 250 -2.27 -12.42 -11.67
CA TRP A 250 -0.97 -11.75 -11.70
C TRP A 250 0.15 -12.65 -12.25
N HIS A 251 1.17 -12.04 -12.86
CA HIS A 251 2.37 -12.76 -13.30
C HIS A 251 3.47 -12.73 -12.23
N LEU A 252 4.17 -13.84 -12.00
CA LEU A 252 5.21 -13.97 -10.97
C LEU A 252 6.30 -12.88 -11.03
N SER A 253 6.61 -12.37 -12.22
CA SER A 253 7.61 -11.31 -12.39
C SER A 253 7.17 -9.95 -11.85
N GLU A 254 5.87 -9.74 -11.62
CA GLU A 254 5.31 -8.44 -11.23
C GLU A 254 5.06 -8.34 -9.72
N ILE A 255 4.92 -9.48 -9.04
CA ILE A 255 4.63 -9.57 -7.61
C ILE A 255 5.87 -9.85 -6.73
N GLN A 256 7.05 -9.47 -7.23
CA GLN A 256 8.31 -9.67 -6.51
C GLN A 256 8.50 -8.61 -5.42
N THR A 257 8.40 -9.03 -4.16
CA THR A 257 8.38 -8.16 -2.97
C THR A 257 9.59 -8.32 -2.06
N CYS A 258 10.47 -9.29 -2.33
CA CYS A 258 11.67 -9.54 -1.56
C CYS A 258 12.90 -8.83 -2.13
N PHE A 259 13.78 -8.40 -1.23
CA PHE A 259 15.09 -7.85 -1.55
C PHE A 259 16.17 -8.67 -0.84
N LEU A 260 17.31 -8.83 -1.50
CA LEU A 260 18.46 -9.49 -0.87
C LEU A 260 19.09 -8.58 0.16
N SER A 261 19.46 -9.14 1.30
CA SER A 261 20.28 -8.46 2.31
C SER A 261 21.68 -8.15 1.78
N GLU A 262 22.40 -7.26 2.48
CA GLU A 262 23.77 -6.87 2.11
C GLU A 262 24.75 -8.06 2.15
N SER A 263 24.57 -8.99 3.08
CA SER A 263 25.36 -10.23 3.19
C SER A 263 25.06 -11.22 2.06
N GLY A 264 23.89 -11.13 1.44
CA GLY A 264 23.51 -11.96 0.30
C GLY A 264 22.99 -13.36 0.64
N ASP A 265 22.80 -13.64 1.92
CA ASP A 265 22.38 -14.94 2.48
C ASP A 265 20.93 -14.94 2.99
N THR A 266 20.27 -13.79 2.98
CA THR A 266 18.87 -13.66 3.37
C THR A 266 18.06 -12.81 2.39
N LEU A 267 16.79 -13.13 2.24
CA LEU A 267 15.79 -12.32 1.54
C LEU A 267 14.85 -11.68 2.56
N GLU A 268 14.65 -10.37 2.45
CA GLU A 268 13.73 -9.59 3.29
C GLU A 268 12.50 -9.21 2.48
N CYS A 269 11.31 -9.54 2.97
CA CYS A 269 10.05 -9.25 2.30
C CYS A 269 9.44 -7.92 2.78
N GLU A 270 9.13 -7.00 1.86
CA GLU A 270 8.50 -5.72 2.22
C GLU A 270 6.99 -5.85 2.60
N VAL A 271 6.37 -7.00 2.33
CA VAL A 271 4.95 -7.26 2.64
C VAL A 271 4.76 -7.90 4.02
N CYS A 272 5.38 -9.07 4.27
CA CYS A 272 5.25 -9.77 5.55
C CYS A 272 6.32 -9.38 6.58
N LEU A 273 7.34 -8.60 6.19
CA LEU A 273 8.47 -8.17 7.04
C LEU A 273 9.31 -9.32 7.62
N GLN A 274 9.20 -10.53 7.06
CA GLN A 274 10.03 -11.66 7.44
C GLN A 274 11.29 -11.75 6.59
N SER A 275 12.29 -12.44 7.16
CA SER A 275 13.56 -12.74 6.51
C SER A 275 13.70 -14.24 6.26
N TYR A 276 14.06 -14.62 5.05
CA TYR A 276 14.19 -16.02 4.63
C TYR A 276 15.66 -16.34 4.31
N PRO A 277 16.26 -17.39 4.90
CA PRO A 277 17.59 -17.83 4.53
C PRO A 277 17.61 -18.34 3.10
N VAL A 278 18.67 -18.02 2.35
CA VAL A 278 18.80 -18.40 0.94
C VAL A 278 20.22 -18.81 0.58
N THR A 279 20.33 -19.56 -0.51
CA THR A 279 21.61 -19.88 -1.13
C THR A 279 21.70 -19.28 -2.53
N ARG A 280 22.91 -18.86 -2.91
CA ARG A 280 23.20 -18.22 -4.20
C ARG A 280 23.64 -19.25 -5.22
N GLN A 281 22.66 -19.90 -5.85
CA GLN A 281 22.88 -20.92 -6.88
C GLN A 281 21.98 -20.65 -8.08
N LYS A 282 22.49 -20.88 -9.30
CA LYS A 282 21.71 -20.70 -10.53
C LYS A 282 20.54 -21.69 -10.54
N CYS A 283 19.36 -21.20 -10.91
CA CYS A 283 18.20 -22.06 -11.12
C CYS A 283 18.48 -23.08 -12.25
N LEU A 284 18.07 -24.34 -12.03
CA LEU A 284 18.22 -25.44 -12.97
C LEU A 284 17.22 -25.38 -14.13
N ASP A 285 16.13 -24.62 -13.98
CA ASP A 285 15.21 -24.36 -15.09
C ASP A 285 15.91 -23.48 -16.14
N GLY A 286 16.11 -24.04 -17.34
CA GLY A 286 16.76 -23.38 -18.46
C GLY A 286 16.07 -22.10 -18.93
N LYS A 287 14.79 -21.88 -18.58
CA LYS A 287 14.04 -20.65 -18.88
C LYS A 287 14.18 -19.59 -17.78
N CYS A 288 14.63 -19.96 -16.59
CA CYS A 288 14.72 -19.07 -15.44
C CYS A 288 16.14 -18.46 -15.31
N ARG A 289 16.20 -17.12 -15.16
CA ARG A 289 17.44 -16.39 -14.85
C ARG A 289 17.67 -16.22 -13.33
N GLY A 290 16.93 -16.98 -12.52
CA GLY A 290 16.98 -16.97 -11.06
C GLY A 290 18.32 -17.47 -10.54
N ASN A 291 18.74 -16.92 -9.39
CA ASN A 291 19.98 -17.32 -8.74
C ASN A 291 19.89 -17.33 -7.20
N VAL A 292 18.67 -17.42 -6.68
CA VAL A 292 18.37 -17.41 -5.24
C VAL A 292 17.41 -18.55 -4.96
N ILE A 293 17.88 -19.51 -4.17
CA ILE A 293 17.16 -20.72 -3.81
C ILE A 293 16.89 -20.70 -2.31
N SER A 294 15.68 -21.06 -1.90
CA SER A 294 15.28 -21.08 -0.49
C SER A 294 16.16 -22.05 0.31
N GLY A 295 16.61 -21.59 1.46
CA GLY A 295 17.21 -22.42 2.50
C GLY A 295 16.13 -22.97 3.44
N ASN A 296 16.57 -23.62 4.51
CA ASN A 296 15.68 -24.18 5.53
C ASN A 296 14.95 -23.08 6.29
N HIS A 297 13.61 -23.05 6.22
CA HIS A 297 12.76 -22.13 6.96
C HIS A 297 11.47 -22.83 7.41
N PRO A 298 10.89 -22.52 8.59
CA PRO A 298 9.68 -23.22 9.07
C PRO A 298 8.43 -23.03 8.21
N GLU A 299 8.34 -21.91 7.48
CA GLU A 299 7.15 -21.52 6.70
C GLU A 299 7.36 -21.60 5.18
N VAL A 300 8.54 -22.02 4.71
CA VAL A 300 8.86 -22.08 3.28
C VAL A 300 9.74 -23.30 3.03
N ASP A 301 9.35 -24.13 2.06
CA ASP A 301 10.13 -25.30 1.65
C ASP A 301 11.51 -24.90 1.13
N ALA A 302 12.53 -25.66 1.52
CA ALA A 302 13.89 -25.51 1.00
C ALA A 302 13.96 -25.96 -0.47
N GLY A 303 14.93 -25.44 -1.22
CA GLY A 303 15.15 -25.88 -2.60
C GLY A 303 14.23 -25.24 -3.65
N LEU A 304 13.41 -24.25 -3.30
CA LEU A 304 12.54 -23.52 -4.23
C LEU A 304 13.23 -22.26 -4.78
N CYS A 305 13.04 -21.98 -6.08
CA CYS A 305 13.60 -20.76 -6.68
C CYS A 305 12.75 -19.51 -6.37
N HIS A 306 13.35 -18.49 -5.77
CA HIS A 306 12.68 -17.19 -5.52
C HIS A 306 12.48 -16.32 -6.77
N THR A 307 12.58 -16.87 -7.98
CA THR A 307 12.26 -16.17 -9.24
C THR A 307 11.15 -16.86 -10.03
N CYS A 308 11.15 -18.19 -10.09
CA CYS A 308 10.17 -18.97 -10.86
C CYS A 308 9.40 -20.01 -10.02
N ARG A 309 9.64 -20.09 -8.70
CA ARG A 309 9.08 -21.07 -7.76
C ARG A 309 9.46 -22.53 -7.98
N GLN A 310 10.12 -22.88 -9.09
CA GLN A 310 10.47 -24.27 -9.39
C GLN A 310 11.32 -24.91 -8.28
N ASP A 311 11.03 -26.17 -7.98
CA ASP A 311 11.80 -27.02 -7.07
C ASP A 311 13.08 -27.49 -7.75
N GLN A 312 14.23 -27.20 -7.13
CA GLN A 312 15.53 -27.53 -7.68
C GLN A 312 15.89 -29.02 -7.51
N GLU A 313 15.36 -29.72 -6.51
CA GLU A 313 15.56 -31.15 -6.34
C GLU A 313 14.78 -31.95 -7.39
N GLU A 314 13.53 -31.59 -7.65
CA GLU A 314 12.71 -32.22 -8.69
C GLU A 314 13.29 -32.03 -10.10
N LEU A 315 13.79 -30.82 -10.40
CA LEU A 315 14.47 -30.53 -11.66
C LEU A 315 15.77 -31.32 -11.78
N ALA A 316 16.56 -31.44 -10.69
CA ALA A 316 17.77 -32.24 -10.68
C ALA A 316 17.49 -33.74 -10.87
N ALA A 317 16.41 -34.27 -10.28
CA ALA A 317 15.98 -35.65 -10.46
C ALA A 317 15.52 -35.92 -11.90
N SER A 318 14.78 -34.99 -12.50
CA SER A 318 14.31 -35.09 -13.88
C SER A 318 15.45 -35.05 -14.90
N ALA A 319 16.49 -34.26 -14.65
CA ALA A 319 17.68 -34.19 -15.51
C ALA A 319 18.53 -35.48 -15.50
N LYS A 320 18.36 -36.35 -14.49
CA LYS A 320 19.10 -37.61 -14.35
C LYS A 320 18.41 -38.83 -15.01
N LYS A 321 17.16 -38.71 -15.48
CA LYS A 321 16.49 -39.81 -16.20
C LYS A 321 17.11 -39.95 -17.60
N PRO A 322 17.64 -41.13 -17.98
CA PRO A 322 18.11 -41.35 -19.34
C PRO A 322 16.95 -41.20 -20.34
N PRO A 323 17.22 -40.74 -21.59
CA PRO A 323 16.18 -40.67 -22.61
C PRO A 323 15.57 -42.07 -22.82
N PRO A 324 14.26 -42.17 -23.11
CA PRO A 324 13.64 -43.44 -23.45
C PRO A 324 14.42 -44.06 -24.62
N GLN A 325 14.87 -45.31 -24.44
CA GLN A 325 15.55 -46.04 -25.50
C GLN A 325 14.57 -46.15 -26.69
N PRO A 326 15.01 -45.86 -27.92
CA PRO A 326 14.16 -46.06 -29.08
C PRO A 326 13.79 -47.54 -29.16
N ASP A 327 12.50 -47.84 -29.24
CA ASP A 327 12.00 -49.19 -29.44
C ASP A 327 12.74 -49.84 -30.62
N LEU A 328 13.53 -50.86 -30.30
CA LEU A 328 14.12 -51.76 -31.28
C LEU A 328 12.96 -52.39 -32.06
N LYS A 329 12.70 -51.87 -33.26
CA LYS A 329 11.88 -52.57 -34.25
C LYS A 329 12.58 -53.89 -34.56
N ILE A 330 12.05 -54.97 -34.00
CA ILE A 330 12.39 -56.32 -34.39
C ILE A 330 11.90 -56.47 -35.83
N VAL A 331 12.84 -56.66 -36.76
CA VAL A 331 12.62 -56.95 -38.18
C VAL A 331 12.28 -58.41 -38.36
#